data_AF-A0A6L3X6K2-F1
#
_entry.id   AF-A0A6L3X6K2-F1
#
_cell.length_a   1.000
_cell.length_b   1.000
_cell.length_c   1.000
_cell.angle_alpha   90.00
_cell.angle_beta   90.00
_cell.angle_gamma   90.00
#
_symmetry.space_group_name_H-M   'P 1'
#
loop_
_entity.id
_entity.type
_entity.pdbx_description
1 polymer ?
#
loop_
_entity_poly.entity_id
_entity_poly.type
_entity_poly.pdbx_seq_one_letter_code
_entity_poly.pdbx_strand_id
1 'polypeptide(L)' 'MLLGAALPAHSESVLRIGLGADPDMLDPHLARTYYGRFVFASLCDRLVDVDEHLKVVPGLAKSWAWSEDGKTLTM' A
#
# COMPACT_ATOMS: atom_id res chain seq x y z
N MET A 1 -22.11 -21.88 -35.03
CA MET A 1 -21.00 -21.26 -34.28
C MET A 1 -21.33 -19.78 -34.09
N LEU A 2 -21.84 -19.39 -32.92
CA LEU A 2 -22.01 -17.97 -32.57
C LEU A 2 -20.68 -17.46 -32.02
N LEU A 3 -19.94 -16.67 -32.80
CA LEU A 3 -18.86 -15.84 -32.26
C LEU A 3 -19.50 -14.68 -31.51
N GLY A 4 -19.57 -14.79 -30.18
CA GLY A 4 -19.88 -13.64 -29.33
C GLY A 4 -18.70 -12.68 -29.33
N ALA A 5 -18.87 -11.50 -29.92
CA ALA A 5 -17.89 -10.43 -29.80
C ALA A 5 -17.84 -9.96 -28.33
N ALA A 6 -16.65 -10.03 -27.71
CA ALA A 6 -16.44 -9.43 -26.40
C ALA A 6 -16.56 -7.91 -26.53
N LEU A 7 -17.54 -7.33 -25.86
CA LEU A 7 -17.65 -5.87 -25.73
C LEU A 7 -16.46 -5.36 -24.89
N PRO A 8 -15.85 -4.22 -25.26
CA PRO A 8 -14.80 -3.63 -24.43
C PRO A 8 -15.40 -3.29 -23.06
N ALA A 9 -14.82 -3.86 -22.00
CA ALA A 9 -15.17 -3.49 -20.64
C ALA A 9 -14.75 -2.04 -20.39
N HIS A 10 -15.73 -1.17 -20.14
CA HIS A 10 -15.46 0.17 -19.64
C HIS A 10 -15.15 0.04 -18.15
N SER A 11 -13.86 -0.09 -17.82
CA SER A 11 -13.43 -0.03 -16.42
C SER A 11 -13.47 1.42 -15.97
N GLU A 12 -14.23 1.72 -14.93
CA GLU A 12 -14.08 3.00 -14.24
C GLU A 12 -12.66 3.07 -13.66
N SER A 13 -11.93 4.14 -13.98
CA SER A 13 -10.53 4.32 -13.56
C SER A 13 -10.41 5.08 -12.23
N VAL A 14 -11.52 5.61 -11.72
CA VAL A 14 -11.55 6.44 -10.51
C VAL A 14 -12.29 5.71 -9.40
N LEU A 15 -11.53 5.23 -8.42
CA LEU A 15 -12.09 4.73 -7.17
C LEU A 15 -12.20 5.88 -6.16
N ARG A 16 -13.39 6.09 -5.59
CA ARG A 16 -13.63 7.06 -4.52
C ARG A 16 -13.78 6.32 -3.20
N ILE A 17 -12.92 6.63 -2.24
CA ILE A 17 -12.89 6.02 -0.91
C ILE A 17 -13.17 7.12 0.12
N GLY A 18 -14.22 6.95 0.92
CA GLY A 18 -14.53 7.84 2.04
C GLY A 18 -13.60 7.58 3.22
N LEU A 19 -13.06 8.65 3.82
CA LEU A 19 -12.31 8.58 5.07
C LEU A 19 -13.24 8.86 6.25
N GLY A 20 -13.01 8.21 7.40
CA GLY A 20 -13.83 8.41 8.60
C GLY A 20 -13.51 9.68 9.39
N ALA A 21 -12.41 10.37 9.07
CA ALA A 21 -12.08 11.72 9.51
C ALA A 21 -11.05 12.33 8.55
N ASP A 22 -10.83 13.64 8.67
CA ASP A 22 -9.80 14.33 7.87
C ASP A 22 -8.40 13.83 8.23
N PRO A 23 -7.50 13.65 7.24
CA PRO A 23 -6.08 13.46 7.50
C PRO A 23 -5.47 14.74 8.08
N ASP A 24 -4.37 14.60 8.82
CA ASP A 24 -3.60 15.73 9.36
C ASP A 24 -2.63 16.30 8.31
N MET A 25 -1.35 16.50 8.65
CA MET A 25 -0.35 16.99 7.71
C MET A 25 0.01 15.91 6.67
N LEU A 26 0.26 16.32 5.43
CA LEU A 26 0.72 15.42 4.35
C LEU A 26 2.25 15.30 4.25
N ASP A 27 2.95 15.63 5.35
CA ASP A 27 4.37 15.32 5.51
C ASP A 27 4.49 13.99 6.28
N PRO A 28 5.01 12.90 5.68
CA PRO A 28 5.11 11.60 6.34
C PRO A 28 6.03 11.60 7.57
N HIS A 29 6.87 12.61 7.75
CA HIS A 29 7.67 12.79 8.97
C HIS A 29 6.85 13.37 10.14
N LEU A 30 5.85 14.20 9.85
CA LEU A 30 5.08 14.94 10.85
C LEU A 30 3.73 14.31 11.16
N ALA A 31 3.16 13.60 10.19
CA ALA A 31 1.84 13.00 10.27
C ALA A 31 1.74 11.90 11.33
N ARG A 32 0.64 11.89 12.07
CA ARG A 32 0.41 10.96 13.20
C ARG A 32 -0.98 10.33 13.22
N THR A 33 -1.90 10.76 12.36
CA THR A 33 -3.28 10.24 12.34
C THR A 33 -3.39 8.86 11.70
N TYR A 34 -4.43 8.12 12.10
CA TYR A 34 -4.77 6.83 11.47
C TYR A 34 -5.20 7.02 10.01
N TYR A 35 -6.08 7.99 9.73
CA TYR A 35 -6.58 8.21 8.37
C TYR A 35 -5.53 8.76 7.41
N GLY A 36 -4.52 9.50 7.91
CA GLY A 36 -3.34 9.88 7.13
C GLY A 36 -2.60 8.68 6.54
N ARG A 37 -2.59 7.53 7.24
CA ARG A 37 -1.91 6.31 6.74
C ARG A 37 -2.51 5.79 5.44
N PHE A 38 -3.82 5.88 5.23
CA PHE A 38 -4.45 5.47 3.96
C PHE A 38 -4.05 6.38 2.82
N VAL A 39 -3.94 7.69 3.08
CA VAL A 39 -3.49 8.66 2.09
C VAL A 39 -2.03 8.38 1.71
N PHE A 40 -1.14 8.19 2.69
CA PHE A 40 0.26 7.86 2.41
C PHE A 40 0.43 6.50 1.73
N ALA A 41 -0.41 5.50 2.03
CA ALA A 41 -0.37 4.21 1.33
C ALA A 41 -0.61 4.37 -0.19
N SER A 42 -1.29 5.44 -0.62
CA SER A 42 -1.51 5.76 -2.04
C SER A 42 -0.44 6.69 -2.66
N LEU A 43 0.35 7.38 -1.83
CA LEU A 43 1.32 8.40 -2.26
C LEU A 43 2.78 7.98 -2.08
N CYS A 44 3.07 7.05 -1.18
CA CYS A 44 4.40 6.70 -0.74
C CYS A 44 4.61 5.18 -0.73
N ASP A 45 5.67 4.75 -1.41
CA ASP A 45 6.14 3.37 -1.32
C ASP A 45 6.86 3.11 0.02
N ARG A 46 6.81 1.87 0.47
CA ARG A 46 7.37 1.41 1.75
C ARG A 46 8.38 0.28 1.53
N LEU A 47 9.36 0.14 2.42
CA LEU A 47 10.34 -0.96 2.32
C LEU A 47 9.64 -2.34 2.39
N VAL A 48 8.68 -2.47 3.29
CA VAL A 48 7.79 -3.63 3.44
C VAL A 48 6.34 -3.15 3.59
N ASP A 49 5.39 -4.01 3.23
CA ASP A 49 3.95 -3.76 3.38
C ASP A 49 3.29 -4.88 4.20
N VAL A 50 1.99 -4.75 4.44
CA VAL A 50 1.15 -5.72 5.15
C VAL A 50 -0.04 -6.09 4.26
N ASP A 51 -0.24 -7.38 4.00
CA ASP A 51 -1.34 -7.87 3.17
C ASP A 51 -2.69 -7.93 3.94
N GLU A 52 -3.76 -8.32 3.24
CA GLU A 52 -5.10 -8.49 3.80
C GLU A 52 -5.19 -9.54 4.92
N HIS A 53 -4.17 -10.38 5.08
CA HIS A 53 -4.03 -11.40 6.12
C HIS A 53 -3.08 -10.99 7.24
N LEU A 54 -2.68 -9.72 7.27
CA LEU A 54 -1.75 -9.14 8.24
C LEU A 54 -0.35 -9.78 8.20
N LYS A 55 0.06 -10.29 7.04
CA LYS A 55 1.43 -10.78 6.82
C LYS A 55 2.31 -9.66 6.29
N VAL A 56 3.54 -9.60 6.79
CA VAL A 56 4.56 -8.70 6.24
C VAL A 56 4.99 -9.24 4.87
N VAL A 57 4.86 -8.40 3.84
CA VAL A 57 5.16 -8.75 2.44
C VAL A 57 6.19 -7.78 1.84
N PRO A 58 6.96 -8.21 0.81
CA PRO A 58 7.96 -7.35 0.17
C PRO A 58 7.36 -6.09 -0.47
N GLY A 59 7.97 -4.94 -0.18
CA GLY A 59 7.67 -3.65 -0.81
C GLY A 59 8.82 -3.23 -1.74
N LEU A 60 9.42 -2.05 -1.50
CA LEU A 60 10.66 -1.64 -2.15
C LEU A 60 11.82 -2.59 -1.85
N ALA A 61 11.91 -3.06 -0.60
CA ALA A 61 12.84 -4.13 -0.24
C ALA A 61 12.26 -5.48 -0.66
N LYS A 62 13.00 -6.21 -1.50
CA LYS A 62 12.55 -7.50 -2.06
C LYS A 62 12.89 -8.69 -1.18
N SER A 63 13.83 -8.52 -0.27
CA SER A 63 14.28 -9.51 0.70
C SER A 63 14.86 -8.81 1.91
N TRP A 64 14.95 -9.48 3.05
CA TRP A 64 15.67 -8.96 4.20
C TRP A 64 16.23 -10.08 5.06
N ALA A 65 17.27 -9.77 5.82
CA ALA A 65 17.89 -10.70 6.75
C ALA A 65 18.32 -9.98 8.03
N TRP A 66 18.16 -10.66 9.16
CA TRP A 66 18.66 -10.21 10.46
C TRP A 66 20.05 -10.80 10.72
N SER A 67 20.93 -10.03 11.36
CA SER A 67 22.18 -10.56 11.92
C SER A 67 21.90 -11.57 13.04
N GLU A 68 22.87 -12.44 13.33
CA GLU A 68 22.75 -13.45 14.41
C GLU A 68 22.46 -12.83 15.78
N ASP A 69 22.97 -11.63 16.04
CA ASP A 69 22.74 -10.89 17.29
C ASP A 69 21.45 -10.03 17.27
N GLY A 70 20.71 -10.03 16.16
CA GLY A 70 19.44 -9.32 15.99
C GLY A 70 19.55 -7.79 15.93
N LYS A 71 20.74 -7.22 15.80
CA LYS A 71 20.95 -5.75 15.82
C LYS A 71 21.03 -5.11 14.45
N THR A 72 21.21 -5.90 13.41
CA THR A 72 21.30 -5.43 12.03
C THR A 72 20.20 -6.05 11.19
N LEU A 73 19.43 -5.21 10.51
CA LEU A 73 18.50 -5.63 9.47
C LEU A 73 19.04 -5.11 8.12
N THR A 74 19.34 -6.03 7.21
CA THR A 74 19.73 -5.70 5.82
C THR A 74 18.54 -5.95 4.91
N MET A 75 18.22 -4.98 4.04
CA MET A 75 17.03 -4.97 3.17
C MET A 75 17.37 -4.48 1.76
#